data_AF-A0A0D2J0I8-F1
#
_entry.id   AF-A0A0D2J0I8-F1
#
_cell.length_a   1.000
_cell.length_b   1.000
_cell.length_c   1.000
_cell.angle_alpha   90.00
_cell.angle_beta   90.00
_cell.angle_gamma   90.00
#
_symmetry.space_group_name_H-M   'P 1'
#
loop_
_entity.id
_entity.type
_entity.pdbx_description
1 polymer ?
#
loop_
_entity_poly.entity_id
_entity_poly.type
_entity_poly.pdbx_seq_one_letter_code
_entity_poly.pdbx_strand_id
1 'polypeptide(L)'
;METDDQEGINPEAAELVFERTALLKWLLARVRRRASDSNRLYASELLAILVQGREANQRRLGAADGIDAVLLSISPYKSRDPQDAEEQEYLENLFDALCSCLMLPENRIAFVAAEGVELMFLLLKAKKASRYGAIKALDFACTLLVEVGGLAPLFALFMGRTKVKGPKGDKAGKDVAREMEERSVSLISSLLQHVTKAGLRDRVAAKFVESEFEKADMLVEVMFRYEERVAAVEARLAPQFEAGELDEGDVVSEQLEAGLFTLQGH
;
A
#
# COMPACT_ATOMS: atom_id res chain seq x y z
N MET A 1 -34.96 -16.87 -11.00
CA MET A 1 -34.02 -17.74 -10.28
C MET A 1 -32.88 -17.99 -11.26
N GLU A 2 -32.09 -16.94 -11.47
CA GLU A 2 -30.92 -16.95 -12.34
C GLU A 2 -29.73 -16.95 -11.39
N THR A 3 -29.06 -18.09 -11.31
CA THR A 3 -27.73 -18.19 -10.72
C THR A 3 -26.78 -17.57 -11.72
N ASP A 4 -26.33 -16.37 -11.39
CA ASP A 4 -25.26 -15.68 -12.08
C ASP A 4 -23.99 -16.55 -11.98
N ASP A 5 -23.55 -17.09 -13.11
CA ASP A 5 -22.26 -17.75 -13.28
C ASP A 5 -21.17 -16.66 -13.21
N GLN A 6 -20.59 -16.45 -12.02
CA GLN A 6 -19.33 -15.71 -11.85
C GLN A 6 -18.29 -16.64 -11.18
N GLU A 7 -17.40 -17.21 -12.00
CA GLU A 7 -16.00 -17.63 -11.73
C GLU A 7 -15.63 -18.24 -10.35
N GLY A 8 -16.55 -18.92 -9.68
CA GLY A 8 -16.33 -19.44 -8.33
C GLY A 8 -15.71 -20.84 -8.31
N ILE A 9 -14.38 -20.95 -8.13
CA ILE A 9 -13.79 -22.21 -7.67
C ILE A 9 -14.51 -22.63 -6.38
N ASN A 10 -15.09 -23.85 -6.38
CA ASN A 10 -15.73 -24.44 -5.21
C ASN A 10 -14.82 -24.24 -3.97
N PRO A 11 -15.28 -23.53 -2.92
CA PRO A 11 -14.45 -23.19 -1.76
C PRO A 11 -13.79 -24.40 -1.10
N GLU A 12 -14.52 -25.51 -0.95
CA GLU A 12 -13.97 -26.74 -0.38
C GLU A 12 -12.88 -27.35 -1.27
N ALA A 13 -13.08 -27.33 -2.60
CA ALA A 13 -12.09 -27.83 -3.53
C ALA A 13 -10.81 -26.99 -3.50
N ALA A 14 -10.92 -25.66 -3.42
CA ALA A 14 -9.78 -24.75 -3.31
C ALA A 14 -8.93 -25.04 -2.07
N GLU A 15 -9.55 -25.34 -0.94
CA GLU A 15 -8.84 -25.70 0.29
C GLU A 15 -8.20 -27.08 0.21
N LEU A 16 -8.94 -28.07 -0.28
CA LEU A 16 -8.45 -29.44 -0.44
C LEU A 16 -7.27 -29.53 -1.40
N VAL A 17 -7.23 -28.71 -2.44
CA VAL A 17 -6.11 -28.69 -3.40
C VAL A 17 -4.83 -28.22 -2.72
N PHE A 18 -4.86 -27.18 -1.88
CA PHE A 18 -3.68 -26.74 -1.13
C PHE A 18 -3.29 -27.73 -0.02
N GLU A 19 -4.26 -28.42 0.57
CA GLU A 19 -4.00 -29.40 1.63
C GLU A 19 -3.42 -30.72 1.09
N ARG A 20 -3.98 -31.25 0.01
CA ARG A 20 -3.72 -32.63 -0.45
C ARG A 20 -2.69 -32.72 -1.56
N THR A 21 -2.23 -31.59 -2.09
CA THR A 21 -1.31 -31.57 -3.24
C THR A 21 -0.11 -30.66 -3.00
N ALA A 22 0.90 -30.78 -3.86
CA ALA A 22 2.05 -29.89 -3.86
C ALA A 22 1.80 -28.55 -4.60
N LEU A 23 0.54 -28.22 -4.94
CA LEU A 23 0.22 -27.07 -5.78
C LEU A 23 0.70 -25.75 -5.17
N LEU A 24 0.44 -25.50 -3.89
CA LEU A 24 0.89 -24.26 -3.22
C LEU A 24 2.40 -24.07 -3.36
N LYS A 25 3.18 -25.11 -3.03
CA LYS A 25 4.65 -25.09 -3.16
C LYS A 25 5.09 -24.83 -4.60
N TRP A 26 4.40 -25.45 -5.56
CA TRP A 26 4.67 -25.26 -6.98
C TRP A 26 4.37 -23.83 -7.44
N LEU A 27 3.21 -23.27 -7.06
CA LEU A 27 2.80 -21.90 -7.38
C LEU A 27 3.79 -20.88 -6.81
N LEU A 28 4.18 -21.01 -5.53
CA LEU A 28 5.18 -20.14 -4.90
C LEU A 28 6.54 -20.21 -5.61
N ALA A 29 6.98 -21.41 -6.00
CA ALA A 29 8.20 -21.55 -6.81
C ALA A 29 8.05 -20.94 -8.20
N ARG A 30 6.85 -21.01 -8.79
CA ARG A 30 6.58 -20.53 -10.14
C ARG A 30 6.54 -19.01 -10.23
N VAL A 31 5.86 -18.34 -9.30
CA VAL A 31 5.76 -16.87 -9.29
C VAL A 31 7.13 -16.22 -9.04
N ARG A 32 8.02 -16.87 -8.29
CA ARG A 32 9.39 -16.38 -8.02
C ARG A 32 10.33 -16.44 -9.22
N ARG A 33 9.99 -17.17 -10.30
CA ARG A 33 10.86 -17.26 -11.47
C ARG A 33 10.94 -15.92 -12.18
N ARG A 34 12.16 -15.49 -12.53
CA ARG A 34 12.38 -14.20 -13.22
C ARG A 34 11.92 -14.18 -14.68
N ALA A 35 11.89 -15.33 -15.35
CA ALA A 35 11.43 -15.42 -16.73
C ALA A 35 9.93 -15.09 -16.77
N SER A 36 9.59 -14.03 -17.50
CA SER A 36 8.20 -13.66 -17.77
C SER A 36 7.67 -14.52 -18.91
N ASP A 37 6.56 -15.20 -18.64
CA ASP A 37 5.79 -15.97 -19.62
C ASP A 37 4.35 -16.07 -19.10
N SER A 38 3.40 -16.42 -19.96
CA SER A 38 1.98 -16.49 -19.60
C SER A 38 1.70 -17.45 -18.45
N ASN A 39 2.49 -18.52 -18.31
CA ASN A 39 2.38 -19.47 -17.20
C ASN A 39 2.73 -18.84 -15.84
N ARG A 40 3.57 -17.81 -15.80
CA ARG A 40 3.86 -17.04 -14.57
C ARG A 40 2.68 -16.17 -14.18
N LEU A 41 2.04 -15.53 -15.16
CA LEU A 41 0.81 -14.76 -14.96
C LEU A 41 -0.30 -15.66 -14.42
N TYR A 42 -0.61 -16.77 -15.09
CA TYR A 42 -1.61 -17.74 -14.63
C TYR A 42 -1.31 -18.28 -13.23
N ALA A 43 -0.03 -18.50 -12.89
CA ALA A 43 0.33 -18.93 -11.55
C ALA A 43 0.06 -17.86 -10.48
N SER A 44 0.23 -16.57 -10.80
CA SER A 44 -0.09 -15.48 -9.88
C SER A 44 -1.60 -15.30 -9.68
N GLU A 45 -2.36 -15.43 -10.77
CA GLU A 45 -3.82 -15.34 -10.75
C GLU A 45 -4.43 -16.49 -9.95
N LEU A 46 -4.03 -17.75 -10.24
CA LEU A 46 -4.46 -18.91 -9.46
C LEU A 46 -4.11 -18.78 -7.98
N LEU A 47 -2.92 -18.25 -7.67
CA LEU A 47 -2.53 -18.03 -6.28
C LEU A 47 -3.46 -17.02 -5.60
N ALA A 48 -3.75 -15.89 -6.26
CA ALA A 48 -4.66 -14.86 -5.75
C ALA A 48 -6.08 -15.41 -5.53
N ILE A 49 -6.64 -16.10 -6.53
CA ILE A 49 -7.98 -16.72 -6.45
C ILE A 49 -8.05 -17.73 -5.30
N LEU A 50 -7.04 -18.59 -5.14
CA LEU A 50 -7.08 -19.67 -4.14
C LEU A 50 -6.93 -19.16 -2.70
N VAL A 51 -6.38 -17.97 -2.47
CA VAL A 51 -6.30 -17.36 -1.13
C VAL A 51 -7.42 -16.36 -0.84
N GLN A 52 -8.05 -15.79 -1.86
CA GLN A 52 -9.10 -14.78 -1.69
C GLN A 52 -10.26 -15.34 -0.83
N GLY A 53 -10.55 -14.68 0.30
CA GLY A 53 -11.64 -15.05 1.20
C GLY A 53 -11.51 -16.42 1.89
N ARG A 54 -10.34 -17.07 1.85
CA ARG A 54 -10.15 -18.45 2.35
C ARG A 54 -9.05 -18.50 3.41
N GLU A 55 -9.45 -18.35 4.68
CA GLU A 55 -8.50 -18.31 5.81
C GLU A 55 -7.60 -19.54 5.90
N ALA A 56 -8.12 -20.73 5.62
CA ALA A 56 -7.31 -21.95 5.66
C ALA A 56 -6.15 -21.90 4.65
N ASN A 57 -6.40 -21.38 3.45
CA ASN A 57 -5.38 -21.22 2.42
C ASN A 57 -4.43 -20.07 2.70
N GLN A 58 -4.92 -18.95 3.23
CA GLN A 58 -4.08 -17.84 3.70
C GLN A 58 -3.10 -18.31 4.78
N ARG A 59 -3.56 -19.15 5.74
CA ARG A 59 -2.72 -19.72 6.80
C ARG A 59 -1.70 -20.72 6.25
N ARG A 60 -2.10 -21.59 5.31
CA ARG A 60 -1.20 -22.53 4.62
C ARG A 60 -0.11 -21.78 3.83
N LEU A 61 -0.46 -20.69 3.14
CA LEU A 61 0.50 -19.85 2.41
C LEU A 61 1.52 -19.24 3.37
N GLY A 62 1.05 -18.65 4.48
CA GLY A 62 1.93 -18.12 5.53
C GLY A 62 2.91 -19.14 6.09
N ALA A 63 2.42 -20.33 6.44
CA ALA A 63 3.23 -21.42 6.98
C ALA A 63 4.24 -22.02 5.98
N ALA A 64 4.09 -21.73 4.68
CA ALA A 64 4.95 -22.22 3.61
C ALA A 64 5.97 -21.16 3.12
N ASP A 65 6.31 -20.18 3.96
CA ASP A 65 7.14 -19.02 3.62
C ASP A 65 6.61 -18.22 2.42
N GLY A 66 5.30 -18.28 2.19
CA GLY A 66 4.66 -17.69 1.03
C GLY A 66 4.65 -16.16 1.05
N ILE A 67 4.63 -15.55 2.24
CA ILE A 67 4.71 -14.10 2.38
C ILE A 67 6.05 -13.57 1.85
N ASP A 68 7.17 -14.17 2.28
CA ASP A 68 8.50 -13.84 1.76
C ASP A 68 8.61 -14.09 0.25
N ALA A 69 8.09 -15.23 -0.22
CA ALA A 69 8.07 -15.55 -1.65
C ALA A 69 7.33 -14.50 -2.50
N VAL A 70 6.19 -13.99 -2.03
CA VAL A 70 5.43 -12.93 -2.70
C VAL A 70 6.20 -11.60 -2.63
N LEU A 71 6.73 -11.22 -1.48
CA LEU A 71 7.51 -9.98 -1.32
C LEU A 71 8.77 -9.96 -2.21
N LEU A 72 9.51 -11.06 -2.27
CA LEU A 72 10.66 -11.22 -3.17
C LEU A 72 10.26 -11.10 -4.65
N SER A 73 9.05 -11.51 -4.99
CA SER A 73 8.51 -11.40 -6.35
C SER A 73 8.08 -9.96 -6.69
N ILE A 74 7.61 -9.19 -5.70
CA ILE A 74 7.30 -7.76 -5.82
C ILE A 74 8.58 -6.90 -5.81
N SER A 75 9.63 -7.32 -5.10
CA SER A 75 10.83 -6.50 -4.88
C SER A 75 11.48 -5.90 -6.13
N PRO A 76 11.53 -6.53 -7.32
CA PRO A 76 12.12 -5.91 -8.51
C PRO A 76 11.46 -4.58 -8.89
N TYR A 77 10.15 -4.45 -8.63
CA TYR A 77 9.35 -3.27 -9.02
C TYR A 77 9.59 -2.03 -8.15
N LYS A 78 10.49 -2.13 -7.15
CA LYS A 78 11.04 -0.94 -6.48
C LYS A 78 11.99 -0.16 -7.39
N SER A 79 12.52 -0.80 -8.42
CA SER A 79 13.55 -0.24 -9.31
C SER A 79 13.13 -0.08 -10.76
N ARG A 80 12.08 -0.79 -11.22
CA ARG A 80 11.57 -0.76 -12.60
C ARG A 80 10.04 -0.87 -12.65
N ASP A 81 9.43 -0.39 -13.73
CA ASP A 81 8.02 -0.67 -14.01
C ASP A 81 7.85 -2.05 -14.65
N PRO A 82 6.64 -2.62 -14.63
CA PRO A 82 6.25 -3.71 -15.52
C PRO A 82 6.53 -3.36 -16.98
N GLN A 83 6.95 -4.37 -17.75
CA GLN A 83 7.35 -4.21 -19.16
C GLN A 83 6.14 -4.11 -20.10
N ASP A 84 5.06 -4.78 -19.75
CA ASP A 84 3.85 -4.93 -20.54
C ASP A 84 2.63 -5.13 -19.64
N ALA A 85 1.46 -5.28 -20.25
CA ALA A 85 0.19 -5.47 -19.56
C ALA A 85 0.15 -6.81 -18.78
N GLU A 86 0.75 -7.87 -19.31
CA GLU A 86 0.81 -9.18 -18.61
C GLU A 86 1.63 -9.07 -17.32
N GLU A 87 2.77 -8.36 -17.36
CA GLU A 87 3.57 -8.16 -16.16
C GLU A 87 2.91 -7.21 -15.15
N GLN A 88 2.12 -6.24 -15.63
CA GLN A 88 1.31 -5.37 -14.79
C GLN A 88 0.25 -6.18 -14.03
N GLU A 89 -0.51 -7.01 -14.75
CA GLU A 89 -1.52 -7.88 -14.16
C GLU A 89 -0.92 -8.89 -13.19
N TYR A 90 0.24 -9.47 -13.53
CA TYR A 90 1.00 -10.33 -12.63
C TYR A 90 1.34 -9.62 -11.31
N LEU A 91 1.77 -8.36 -11.37
CA LEU A 91 2.09 -7.57 -10.19
C LEU A 91 0.84 -7.28 -9.35
N GLU A 92 -0.28 -6.96 -9.99
CA GLU A 92 -1.57 -6.75 -9.31
C GLU A 92 -2.04 -8.01 -8.59
N ASN A 93 -1.98 -9.17 -9.25
CA ASN A 93 -2.29 -10.47 -8.66
C ASN A 93 -1.43 -10.78 -7.42
N LEU A 94 -0.14 -10.43 -7.43
CA LEU A 94 0.71 -10.58 -6.25
C LEU A 94 0.27 -9.70 -5.09
N PHE A 95 -0.11 -8.45 -5.36
CA PHE A 95 -0.61 -7.55 -4.32
C PHE A 95 -1.95 -8.01 -3.77
N ASP A 96 -2.85 -8.53 -4.60
CA ASP A 96 -4.13 -9.07 -4.15
C ASP A 96 -3.97 -10.33 -3.29
N ALA A 97 -3.08 -11.25 -3.69
CA ALA A 97 -2.71 -12.40 -2.88
C ALA A 97 -2.11 -11.96 -1.52
N LEU A 98 -1.20 -10.97 -1.54
CA LEU A 98 -0.59 -10.43 -0.33
C LEU A 98 -1.64 -9.80 0.59
N CYS A 99 -2.47 -8.89 0.08
CA CYS A 99 -3.52 -8.21 0.85
C CYS A 99 -4.51 -9.20 1.47
N SER A 100 -4.93 -10.21 0.69
CA SER A 100 -5.78 -11.29 1.19
C SER A 100 -5.11 -12.03 2.36
N CYS A 101 -3.83 -12.37 2.24
CA CYS A 101 -3.11 -13.05 3.32
C CYS A 101 -2.89 -12.16 4.55
N LEU A 102 -2.72 -10.85 4.37
CA LEU A 102 -2.60 -9.87 5.46
C LEU A 102 -3.91 -9.66 6.23
N MET A 103 -5.01 -10.32 5.87
CA MET A 103 -6.21 -10.36 6.73
C MET A 103 -5.96 -11.19 8.01
N LEU A 104 -5.03 -12.14 7.99
CA LEU A 104 -4.69 -12.96 9.15
C LEU A 104 -3.56 -12.36 10.00
N PRO A 105 -3.70 -12.30 11.34
CA PRO A 105 -2.68 -11.78 12.24
C PRO A 105 -1.31 -12.47 12.11
N GLU A 106 -1.27 -13.80 11.96
CA GLU A 106 -0.01 -14.55 11.88
C GLU A 106 0.78 -14.19 10.60
N ASN A 107 0.08 -13.93 9.50
CA ASN A 107 0.69 -13.54 8.23
C ASN A 107 1.24 -12.10 8.27
N ARG A 108 0.61 -11.21 9.05
CA ARG A 108 1.14 -9.86 9.27
C ARG A 108 2.46 -9.89 10.06
N ILE A 109 2.59 -10.81 11.03
CA ILE A 109 3.88 -11.04 11.73
C ILE A 109 4.93 -11.52 10.72
N ALA A 110 4.60 -12.49 9.87
CA ALA A 110 5.50 -12.97 8.82
C ALA A 110 5.88 -11.86 7.82
N PHE A 111 4.95 -10.99 7.46
CA PHE A 111 5.19 -9.84 6.58
C PHE A 111 6.19 -8.85 7.16
N VAL A 112 6.08 -8.54 8.45
CA VAL A 112 7.05 -7.67 9.13
C VAL A 112 8.41 -8.36 9.23
N ALA A 113 8.43 -9.65 9.59
CA ALA A 113 9.68 -10.42 9.69
C ALA A 113 10.41 -10.53 8.34
N ALA A 114 9.68 -10.49 7.23
CA ALA A 114 10.21 -10.50 5.86
C ALA A 114 10.51 -9.09 5.31
N GLU A 115 10.65 -8.07 6.15
CA GLU A 115 10.92 -6.68 5.76
C GLU A 115 9.87 -6.10 4.77
N GLY A 116 8.63 -6.58 4.88
CA GLY A 116 7.54 -6.19 3.98
C GLY A 116 7.21 -4.70 4.09
N VAL A 117 7.26 -4.14 5.29
CA VAL A 117 7.02 -2.71 5.54
C VAL A 117 8.06 -1.84 4.83
N GLU A 118 9.34 -2.20 4.95
CA GLU A 118 10.46 -1.54 4.30
C GLU A 118 10.34 -1.62 2.78
N LEU A 119 9.97 -2.79 2.26
CA LEU A 119 9.72 -2.95 0.84
C LEU A 119 8.56 -2.06 0.37
N MET A 120 7.42 -2.03 1.08
CA MET A 120 6.31 -1.15 0.71
C MET A 120 6.74 0.31 0.69
N PHE A 121 7.52 0.76 1.69
CA PHE A 121 8.11 2.09 1.64
C PHE A 121 9.01 2.27 0.41
N LEU A 122 9.89 1.32 0.07
CA LEU A 122 10.71 1.42 -1.15
C LEU A 122 9.87 1.52 -2.44
N LEU A 123 8.75 0.81 -2.51
CA LEU A 123 7.83 0.84 -3.66
C LEU A 123 7.09 2.18 -3.74
N LEU A 124 6.63 2.70 -2.61
CA LEU A 124 6.05 4.05 -2.53
C LEU A 124 7.04 5.11 -3.06
N LYS A 125 8.31 5.00 -2.67
CA LYS A 125 9.40 5.91 -3.07
C LYS A 125 9.73 5.84 -4.57
N ALA A 126 9.41 4.72 -5.22
CA ALA A 126 9.86 4.42 -6.58
C ALA A 126 9.12 5.22 -7.66
N LYS A 127 7.93 5.76 -7.36
CA LYS A 127 7.00 6.43 -8.29
C LYS A 127 6.57 5.60 -9.50
N LYS A 128 6.29 4.33 -9.25
CA LYS A 128 6.03 3.30 -10.27
C LYS A 128 4.63 2.71 -10.12
N ALA A 129 4.23 1.87 -11.08
CA ALA A 129 2.94 1.17 -11.05
C ALA A 129 2.69 0.38 -9.74
N SER A 130 3.77 -0.08 -9.08
CA SER A 130 3.71 -0.78 -7.80
C SER A 130 3.21 0.04 -6.60
N ARG A 131 3.09 1.37 -6.74
CA ARG A 131 2.70 2.27 -5.65
C ARG A 131 1.30 1.97 -5.12
N TYR A 132 0.34 1.73 -6.00
CA TYR A 132 -1.05 1.50 -5.60
C TYR A 132 -1.17 0.25 -4.72
N GLY A 133 -0.58 -0.86 -5.18
CA GLY A 133 -0.53 -2.10 -4.40
C GLY A 133 0.20 -1.95 -3.07
N ALA A 134 1.25 -1.13 -3.00
CA ALA A 134 1.99 -0.90 -1.76
C ALA A 134 1.18 -0.16 -0.69
N ILE A 135 0.34 0.79 -1.11
CA ILE A 135 -0.58 1.51 -0.19
C ILE A 135 -1.61 0.53 0.36
N LYS A 136 -2.25 -0.24 -0.53
CA LYS A 136 -3.28 -1.23 -0.16
C LYS A 136 -2.72 -2.23 0.84
N ALA A 137 -1.52 -2.76 0.61
CA ALA A 137 -0.86 -3.69 1.52
C ALA A 137 -0.54 -3.07 2.88
N LEU A 138 -0.11 -1.80 2.93
CA LEU A 138 0.15 -1.10 4.19
C LEU A 138 -1.13 -0.84 4.99
N ASP A 139 -2.24 -0.53 4.33
CA ASP A 139 -3.52 -0.30 4.99
C ASP A 139 -4.02 -1.57 5.72
N PHE A 140 -3.93 -2.73 5.06
CA PHE A 140 -4.20 -4.03 5.70
C PHE A 140 -3.23 -4.37 6.85
N ALA A 141 -2.05 -3.74 6.88
CA ALA A 141 -1.04 -3.91 7.93
C ALA A 141 -1.10 -2.82 9.03
N CYS A 142 -1.89 -1.76 8.88
CA CYS A 142 -1.92 -0.57 9.76
C CYS A 142 -2.10 -0.92 11.23
N THR A 143 -3.03 -1.81 11.58
CA THR A 143 -3.24 -2.18 12.99
C THR A 143 -2.03 -2.90 13.61
N LEU A 144 -1.25 -3.64 12.82
CA LEU A 144 -0.05 -4.33 13.30
C LEU A 144 1.23 -3.50 13.25
N LEU A 145 1.29 -2.43 12.44
CA LEU A 145 2.39 -1.46 12.47
C LEU A 145 2.65 -0.95 13.90
N VAL A 146 1.60 -0.77 14.72
CA VAL A 146 1.73 -0.36 16.13
C VAL A 146 2.25 -1.47 17.03
N GLU A 147 1.82 -2.72 16.80
CA GLU A 147 2.19 -3.86 17.63
C GLU A 147 3.66 -4.29 17.44
N VAL A 148 4.18 -4.12 16.22
CA VAL A 148 5.52 -4.59 15.82
C VAL A 148 6.59 -3.48 15.78
N GLY A 149 6.29 -2.28 16.29
CA GLY A 149 7.26 -1.18 16.40
C GLY A 149 7.44 -0.33 15.14
N GLY A 150 6.56 -0.45 14.15
CA GLY A 150 6.57 0.31 12.91
C GLY A 150 6.24 1.81 13.06
N LEU A 151 5.85 2.26 14.25
CA LEU A 151 5.63 3.69 14.53
C LEU A 151 6.89 4.53 14.35
N ALA A 152 8.06 4.07 14.80
CA ALA A 152 9.28 4.87 14.71
C ALA A 152 9.69 5.15 13.25
N PRO A 153 9.73 4.15 12.34
CA PRO A 153 9.96 4.39 10.91
C PRO A 153 8.92 5.31 10.25
N LEU A 154 7.64 5.13 10.58
CA LEU A 154 6.55 5.94 10.03
C LEU A 154 6.69 7.41 10.45
N PHE A 155 6.89 7.68 11.74
CA PHE A 155 7.06 9.05 12.23
C PHE A 155 8.40 9.67 11.78
N ALA A 156 9.44 8.88 11.54
CA ALA A 156 10.67 9.39 10.92
C ALA A 156 10.45 9.80 9.45
N LEU A 157 9.57 9.10 8.73
CA LEU A 157 9.15 9.50 7.38
C LEU A 157 8.31 10.77 7.41
N PHE A 158 7.31 10.82 8.30
CA PHE A 158 6.45 11.99 8.52
C PHE A 158 7.25 13.26 8.85
N MET A 159 8.23 13.16 9.75
CA MET A 159 9.11 14.27 10.12
C MET A 159 10.18 14.61 9.07
N GLY A 160 10.17 13.96 7.89
CA GLY A 160 11.16 14.18 6.84
C GLY A 160 12.59 13.76 7.20
N ARG A 161 12.78 13.01 8.30
CA ARG A 161 14.09 12.55 8.80
C ARG A 161 14.66 11.41 7.96
N THR A 162 13.78 10.66 7.28
CA THR A 162 14.17 9.58 6.38
C THR A 162 14.42 10.13 4.98
N LYS A 163 15.69 10.19 4.56
CA LYS A 163 16.03 10.60 3.18
C LYS A 163 15.52 9.56 2.19
N VAL A 164 14.64 10.00 1.31
CA VAL A 164 14.13 9.21 0.22
C VAL A 164 14.80 9.66 -1.08
N LYS A 165 15.47 8.74 -1.76
CA LYS A 165 16.05 9.00 -3.07
C LYS A 165 15.00 8.79 -4.16
N GLY A 166 14.68 9.85 -4.90
CA GLY A 166 13.91 9.77 -6.13
C GLY A 166 14.75 9.33 -7.34
N PRO A 167 14.11 9.08 -8.50
CA PRO A 167 14.81 8.91 -9.77
C PRO A 167 15.72 10.13 -10.05
N LYS A 168 16.85 9.91 -10.73
CA LYS A 168 17.96 10.89 -10.89
C LYS A 168 17.46 12.29 -11.31
N GLY A 169 17.48 13.24 -10.38
CA GLY A 169 17.25 14.67 -10.62
C GLY A 169 16.73 15.42 -9.38
N ASP A 170 17.18 16.66 -9.15
CA ASP A 170 16.81 17.45 -7.96
C ASP A 170 15.31 17.80 -7.89
N LYS A 171 14.64 17.98 -9.03
CA LYS A 171 13.18 18.20 -9.08
C LYS A 171 12.39 16.94 -8.67
N ALA A 172 12.85 15.76 -9.07
CA ALA A 172 12.22 14.49 -8.68
C ALA A 172 12.33 14.23 -7.17
N GLY A 173 13.38 14.74 -6.51
CA GLY A 173 13.56 14.64 -5.06
C GLY A 173 12.50 15.39 -4.25
N LYS A 174 12.15 16.63 -4.65
CA LYS A 174 11.10 17.43 -3.98
C LYS A 174 9.73 16.77 -4.11
N ASP A 175 9.38 16.31 -5.31
CA ASP A 175 8.09 15.64 -5.53
C ASP A 175 8.01 14.30 -4.79
N VAL A 176 9.13 13.62 -4.55
CA VAL A 176 9.16 12.39 -3.76
C VAL A 176 8.97 12.71 -2.28
N ALA A 177 9.64 13.73 -1.74
CA ALA A 177 9.45 14.13 -0.35
C ALA A 177 7.99 14.52 -0.06
N ARG A 178 7.39 15.31 -0.96
CA ARG A 178 5.97 15.70 -0.89
C ARG A 178 5.06 14.48 -0.84
N GLU A 179 5.24 13.56 -1.77
CA GLU A 179 4.41 12.36 -1.81
C GLU A 179 4.58 11.50 -0.56
N MET A 180 5.80 11.36 -0.05
CA MET A 180 6.02 10.62 1.20
C MET A 180 5.33 11.28 2.39
N GLU A 181 5.30 12.61 2.43
CA GLU A 181 4.56 13.38 3.43
C GLU A 181 3.05 13.05 3.34
N GLU A 182 2.44 13.12 2.16
CA GLU A 182 1.02 12.79 1.91
C GLU A 182 0.68 11.37 2.36
N ARG A 183 1.52 10.39 2.01
CA ARG A 183 1.33 8.99 2.40
C ARG A 183 1.48 8.78 3.90
N SER A 184 2.43 9.47 4.52
CA SER A 184 2.64 9.38 5.97
C SER A 184 1.44 9.93 6.72
N VAL A 185 0.88 11.07 6.28
CA VAL A 185 -0.33 11.68 6.86
C VAL A 185 -1.52 10.72 6.74
N SER A 186 -1.76 10.15 5.56
CA SER A 186 -2.87 9.19 5.37
C SER A 186 -2.72 7.93 6.24
N LEU A 187 -1.51 7.37 6.33
CA LEU A 187 -1.26 6.23 7.23
C LEU A 187 -1.45 6.60 8.71
N ILE A 188 -0.99 7.77 9.13
CA ILE A 188 -1.20 8.26 10.50
C ILE A 188 -2.70 8.48 10.77
N SER A 189 -3.46 9.01 9.81
CA SER A 189 -4.90 9.16 9.94
C SER A 189 -5.60 7.80 10.08
N SER A 190 -5.27 6.84 9.20
CA SER A 190 -5.77 5.45 9.29
C SER A 190 -5.42 4.81 10.65
N LEU A 191 -4.22 5.02 11.18
CA LEU A 191 -3.85 4.56 12.53
C LEU A 191 -4.72 5.20 13.62
N LEU A 192 -4.98 6.50 13.55
CA LEU A 192 -5.81 7.21 14.53
C LEU A 192 -7.28 6.78 14.47
N GLN A 193 -7.79 6.48 13.27
CA GLN A 193 -9.18 6.07 13.05
C GLN A 193 -9.44 4.59 13.39
N HIS A 194 -8.51 3.68 13.02
CA HIS A 194 -8.77 2.24 13.03
C HIS A 194 -8.09 1.46 14.16
N VAL A 195 -7.13 2.04 14.89
CA VAL A 195 -6.56 1.39 16.06
C VAL A 195 -7.56 1.47 17.21
N THR A 196 -8.22 0.36 17.54
CA THR A 196 -9.28 0.32 18.57
C THR A 196 -8.78 -0.12 19.96
N LYS A 197 -7.65 -0.84 20.02
CA LYS A 197 -7.06 -1.35 21.27
C LYS A 197 -6.43 -0.20 22.05
N ALA A 198 -6.91 0.02 23.28
CA ALA A 198 -6.51 1.15 24.12
C ALA A 198 -4.98 1.34 24.23
N GLY A 199 -4.24 0.28 24.58
CA GLY A 199 -2.78 0.38 24.70
C GLY A 199 -2.03 0.64 23.38
N LEU A 200 -2.64 0.36 22.22
CA LEU A 200 -2.06 0.74 20.92
C LEU A 200 -2.41 2.18 20.56
N ARG A 201 -3.64 2.62 20.84
CA ARG A 201 -4.01 4.04 20.72
C ARG A 201 -3.10 4.92 21.57
N ASP A 202 -2.83 4.51 22.80
CA ASP A 202 -1.95 5.25 23.71
C ASP A 202 -0.53 5.37 23.14
N ARG A 203 -0.02 4.33 22.45
CA ARG A 203 1.29 4.38 21.78
C ARG A 203 1.30 5.34 20.59
N VAL A 204 0.24 5.37 19.79
CA VAL A 204 0.09 6.32 18.69
C VAL A 204 -0.01 7.75 19.24
N ALA A 205 -0.85 7.97 20.25
CA ALA A 205 -1.01 9.26 20.91
C ALA A 205 0.30 9.74 21.58
N ALA A 206 1.05 8.84 22.21
CA ALA A 206 2.34 9.16 22.83
C ALA A 206 3.34 9.74 21.82
N LYS A 207 3.32 9.30 20.56
CA LYS A 207 4.18 9.87 19.50
C LYS A 207 3.96 11.36 19.27
N PHE A 208 2.74 11.86 19.50
CA PHE A 208 2.41 13.28 19.40
C PHE A 208 2.78 14.09 20.63
N VAL A 209 3.03 13.45 21.77
CA VAL A 209 3.45 14.11 23.03
C VAL A 209 4.98 14.09 23.19
N GLU A 210 5.67 13.18 22.50
CA GLU A 210 7.14 13.07 22.50
C GLU A 210 7.83 14.34 21.98
N SER A 211 8.96 14.69 22.61
CA SER A 211 9.86 15.78 22.18
C SER A 211 9.13 17.13 22.05
N GLU A 212 8.49 17.58 23.13
CA GLU A 212 7.80 18.88 23.18
C GLU A 212 6.75 19.06 22.07
N PHE A 213 6.01 18.00 21.76
CA PHE A 213 4.96 17.99 20.74
C PHE A 213 5.44 18.26 19.30
N GLU A 214 6.72 17.99 18.97
CA GLU A 214 7.29 18.29 17.64
C GLU A 214 6.48 17.69 16.46
N LYS A 215 5.77 16.56 16.68
CA LYS A 215 4.93 15.91 15.66
C LYS A 215 3.63 16.67 15.46
N ALA A 216 3.08 17.27 16.52
CA ALA A 216 1.89 18.13 16.43
C ALA A 216 2.25 19.44 15.72
N ASP A 217 3.41 20.02 16.03
CA ASP A 217 3.92 21.20 15.32
C ASP A 217 4.11 20.91 13.83
N MET A 218 4.74 19.77 13.51
CA MET A 218 4.88 19.32 12.11
C MET A 218 3.52 19.11 11.44
N LEU A 219 2.52 18.55 12.14
CA LEU A 219 1.18 18.36 11.59
C LEU A 219 0.52 19.70 11.25
N VAL A 220 0.66 20.70 12.12
CA VAL A 220 0.16 22.07 11.88
C VAL A 220 0.90 22.72 10.71
N GLU A 221 2.23 22.54 10.63
CA GLU A 221 3.03 23.04 9.51
C GLU A 221 2.58 22.42 8.18
N VAL A 222 2.36 21.10 8.14
CA VAL A 222 1.84 20.40 6.97
C VAL A 222 0.45 20.93 6.62
N MET A 223 -0.43 21.09 7.60
CA MET A 223 -1.79 21.62 7.40
C MET A 223 -1.74 22.99 6.71
N PHE A 224 -0.98 23.94 7.23
CA PHE A 224 -0.85 25.27 6.61
C PHE A 224 -0.21 25.21 5.22
N ARG A 225 0.82 24.39 5.03
CA ARG A 225 1.44 24.21 3.70
C ARG A 225 0.46 23.68 2.65
N TYR A 226 -0.43 22.75 3.02
CA TYR A 226 -1.44 22.22 2.09
C TYR A 226 -2.62 23.17 1.91
N GLU A 227 -3.05 23.88 2.97
CA GLU A 227 -4.07 24.91 2.91
C GLU A 227 -3.67 26.04 1.94
N GLU A 228 -2.46 26.59 2.07
CA GLU A 228 -1.95 27.63 1.16
C GLU A 228 -1.89 27.14 -0.29
N ARG A 229 -1.52 25.88 -0.50
CA ARG A 229 -1.43 25.29 -1.84
C ARG A 229 -2.79 25.09 -2.48
N VAL A 230 -3.75 24.54 -1.73
CA VAL A 230 -5.12 24.36 -2.20
C VAL A 230 -5.74 25.73 -2.50
N ALA A 231 -5.60 26.71 -1.59
CA ALA A 231 -6.08 28.07 -1.79
C ALA A 231 -5.47 28.76 -3.03
N ALA A 232 -4.16 28.56 -3.28
CA ALA A 232 -3.51 29.09 -4.47
C ALA A 232 -4.03 28.46 -5.77
N VAL A 233 -4.32 27.15 -5.75
CA VAL A 233 -4.93 26.45 -6.88
C VAL A 233 -6.37 26.90 -7.09
N GLU A 234 -7.17 27.03 -6.03
CA GLU A 234 -8.53 27.55 -6.09
C GLU A 234 -8.58 28.97 -6.67
N ALA A 235 -7.72 29.87 -6.20
CA ALA A 235 -7.64 31.23 -6.72
C ALA A 235 -7.24 31.27 -8.21
N ARG A 236 -6.41 30.33 -8.67
CA ARG A 236 -6.00 30.20 -10.08
C ARG A 236 -7.13 29.65 -10.96
N LEU A 237 -7.93 28.72 -10.45
CA LEU A 237 -8.99 28.04 -11.19
C LEU A 237 -10.31 28.81 -11.19
N ALA A 238 -10.60 29.60 -10.14
CA ALA A 238 -11.82 30.39 -10.01
C ALA A 238 -12.20 31.19 -11.28
N PRO A 239 -11.32 31.98 -11.92
CA PRO A 239 -11.69 32.72 -13.13
C PRO A 239 -11.96 31.81 -14.35
N GLN A 240 -11.30 30.64 -14.44
CA GLN A 240 -11.49 29.69 -15.54
C GLN A 240 -12.80 28.92 -15.39
N PHE A 241 -13.16 28.57 -14.15
CA PHE A 241 -14.45 27.98 -13.81
C PHE A 241 -15.61 28.96 -14.04
N GLU A 242 -15.46 30.22 -13.62
CA GLU A 242 -16.46 31.28 -13.87
C GLU A 242 -16.65 31.57 -15.37
N ALA A 243 -15.58 31.46 -16.16
CA ALA A 243 -15.62 31.58 -17.62
C ALA A 243 -16.25 30.36 -18.32
N GLY A 244 -16.54 29.28 -17.59
CA GLY A 244 -17.06 28.02 -18.14
C GLY A 244 -16.03 27.22 -18.94
N GLU A 245 -14.74 27.51 -18.76
CA GLU A 245 -13.63 26.80 -19.45
C GLU A 245 -13.27 25.47 -18.76
N LEU A 246 -13.60 25.34 -17.47
CA LEU A 246 -13.40 24.15 -16.66
C LEU A 246 -14.74 23.72 -16.05
N ASP A 247 -14.95 22.41 -15.96
CA ASP A 247 -16.06 21.86 -15.19
C ASP A 247 -15.68 21.61 -13.72
N GLU A 248 -16.67 21.20 -12.91
CA GLU A 248 -16.45 20.93 -11.48
C GLU A 248 -15.48 19.75 -11.26
N GLY A 249 -15.44 18.79 -12.19
CA GLY A 249 -14.53 17.65 -12.15
C GLY A 249 -13.08 18.06 -12.38
N ASP A 250 -12.83 18.96 -13.32
CA ASP A 250 -11.50 19.51 -13.61
C ASP A 250 -10.95 20.28 -12.40
N VAL A 251 -11.81 21.07 -11.73
CA VAL A 251 -11.44 21.80 -10.51
C VAL A 251 -11.07 20.84 -9.38
N VAL A 252 -11.88 19.80 -9.15
CA VAL A 252 -11.60 18.79 -8.13
C VAL A 252 -10.31 18.03 -8.43
N SER A 253 -10.05 17.67 -9.70
CA SER A 253 -8.81 16.97 -10.09
C SER A 253 -7.56 17.78 -9.75
N GLU A 254 -7.55 19.07 -10.09
CA GLU A 254 -6.42 19.96 -9.78
C GLU A 254 -6.27 20.21 -8.28
N GLN A 255 -7.37 20.32 -7.52
CA GLN A 255 -7.32 20.38 -6.05
C GLN A 255 -6.74 19.09 -5.44
N LEU A 256 -7.08 17.92 -5.99
CA LEU A 256 -6.51 16.64 -5.56
C LEU A 256 -5.00 16.58 -5.84
N GLU A 257 -4.54 17.07 -7.00
CA GLU A 257 -3.09 17.20 -7.28
C GLU A 257 -2.38 18.21 -6.37
N ALA A 258 -3.10 19.24 -5.91
CA ALA A 258 -2.63 20.18 -4.90
C ALA A 258 -2.52 19.55 -3.50
N GLY A 259 -3.16 18.40 -3.28
CA GLY A 259 -3.11 17.62 -2.05
C GLY A 259 -4.32 17.83 -1.12
N LEU A 260 -5.48 18.16 -1.68
CA LEU A 260 -6.74 18.29 -0.93
C LEU A 260 -7.03 17.05 -0.05
N PHE A 261 -6.75 15.84 -0.54
CA PHE A 261 -6.95 14.60 0.23
C PHE A 261 -6.12 14.56 1.52
N THR A 262 -4.87 15.04 1.46
CA THR A 262 -3.96 15.12 2.61
C THR A 262 -4.43 16.17 3.61
N LEU A 263 -4.98 17.29 3.13
CA LEU A 263 -5.55 18.33 3.98
C LEU A 263 -6.80 17.85 4.74
N GLN A 264 -7.64 17.06 4.08
CA GLN A 264 -8.90 16.55 4.67
C GLN A 264 -8.70 15.39 5.65
N GLY A 265 -7.52 14.75 5.64
CA GLY A 265 -7.16 13.73 6.64
C GLY A 265 -8.02 12.47 6.57
N HIS A 266 -8.39 12.03 5.37
CA HIS A 266 -9.12 10.77 5.16
C HIS A 266 -8.26 9.53 5.47
#